data_AF-A0A087TCT5-F1
#
_entry.id   AF-A0A087TCT5-F1
#
_cell.length_a   1.000
_cell.length_b   1.000
_cell.length_c   1.000
_cell.angle_alpha   90.00
_cell.angle_beta   90.00
_cell.angle_gamma   90.00
#
_symmetry.space_group_name_H-M   'P 1'
#
loop_
_entity.id
_entity.type
_entity.pdbx_description
1 polymer ?
#
loop_
_entity_poly.entity_id
_entity_poly.type
_entity_poly.pdbx_seq_one_letter_code
_entity_poly.pdbx_strand_id
1 'polypeptide(L)'
;MDVVGFEYETQYFSFHPRILIDEVYNAFYENVLYLLDQLKQYLTNEFANVIEPFNIIVQTDSLLRELVRRLDKAIDKLEVYLNGNVFKIPKYVVLQEDMIHITNSVTESDQKKLDDEIEELKQQILETRLQSSFLKSKILEQKRVLKALNEMKESLEEMISNAEQIMHSKEMCNLTLTKCTELCELMKSSFIKIPVPEAKQGSNSSMSRLT
;
A
#
# COMPACT_ATOMS: atom_id res chain seq x y z
N MET A 1 12.68 -45.32 -30.40
CA MET A 1 12.32 -44.15 -31.23
C MET A 1 12.29 -43.00 -30.26
N ASP A 2 13.37 -42.22 -30.23
CA ASP A 2 13.51 -41.14 -29.25
C ASP A 2 12.34 -40.17 -29.43
N VAL A 3 11.64 -39.89 -28.34
CA VAL A 3 10.66 -38.81 -28.28
C VAL A 3 11.48 -37.53 -28.41
N VAL A 4 11.73 -37.10 -29.64
CA VAL A 4 12.31 -35.79 -29.93
C VAL A 4 11.25 -34.79 -29.48
N GLY A 5 11.42 -34.30 -28.25
CA GLY A 5 10.52 -33.33 -27.66
C GLY A 5 10.59 -32.04 -28.44
N PHE A 6 9.52 -31.69 -29.15
CA PHE A 6 9.35 -30.41 -29.83
C PHE A 6 9.05 -29.29 -28.82
N GLU A 7 9.64 -29.31 -27.62
CA GLU A 7 9.31 -28.38 -26.55
C GLU A 7 9.68 -26.95 -26.94
N TYR A 8 10.87 -26.79 -27.55
CA TYR A 8 11.38 -25.51 -28.03
C TYR A 8 10.57 -24.95 -29.21
N GLU A 9 10.23 -25.83 -30.14
CA GLU A 9 9.37 -25.54 -31.27
C GLU A 9 7.96 -25.18 -30.81
N THR A 10 7.42 -25.89 -29.82
CA THR A 10 6.08 -25.63 -29.26
C THR A 10 6.03 -24.28 -28.57
N GLN A 11 7.09 -23.88 -27.87
CA GLN A 11 7.21 -22.55 -27.29
C GLN A 11 7.16 -21.47 -28.38
N TYR A 12 7.90 -21.64 -29.47
CA TYR A 12 7.92 -20.66 -30.56
C TYR A 12 6.61 -20.59 -31.34
N PHE A 13 6.07 -21.74 -31.75
CA PHE A 13 4.87 -21.79 -32.59
C PHE A 13 3.57 -21.64 -31.79
N SER A 14 3.63 -21.75 -30.46
CA SER A 14 2.46 -21.82 -29.57
C SER A 14 1.53 -23.01 -29.83
N PHE A 15 1.95 -23.98 -30.65
CA PHE A 15 1.27 -25.24 -30.88
C PHE A 15 2.29 -26.35 -31.11
N HIS A 16 1.90 -27.59 -30.80
CA HIS A 16 2.75 -28.75 -31.05
C HIS A 16 2.66 -29.15 -32.54
N PRO A 17 3.76 -29.24 -33.31
CA PRO A 17 3.73 -29.51 -34.75
C PRO A 17 2.92 -30.73 -35.17
N ARG A 18 2.92 -31.80 -34.35
CA ARG A 18 2.08 -32.99 -34.60
C ARG A 18 0.59 -32.70 -34.64
N ILE A 19 0.09 -31.80 -33.78
CA ILE A 19 -1.34 -31.45 -33.75
C ILE A 19 -1.74 -30.85 -35.09
N LEU A 20 -0.92 -29.98 -35.67
CA LEU A 20 -1.20 -29.42 -36.99
C LEU A 20 -1.27 -30.49 -38.08
N ILE A 21 -0.37 -31.47 -38.04
CA ILE A 21 -0.35 -32.58 -39.01
C ILE A 21 -1.58 -33.46 -38.85
N ASP A 22 -1.98 -33.75 -37.61
CA ASP A 22 -3.17 -34.53 -37.29
C ASP A 22 -4.45 -33.80 -37.78
N GLU A 23 -4.55 -32.49 -37.55
CA GLU A 23 -5.66 -31.66 -38.04
C GLU A 23 -5.71 -31.63 -39.58
N VAL A 24 -4.56 -31.51 -40.24
CA VAL A 24 -4.47 -31.59 -41.70
C VAL A 24 -4.92 -32.97 -42.19
N TYR A 25 -4.45 -34.04 -41.56
CA TYR A 25 -4.85 -35.41 -41.89
C TYR A 25 -6.37 -35.59 -41.76
N ASN A 26 -6.96 -35.16 -40.64
CA ASN A 26 -8.40 -35.24 -40.41
C ASN A 26 -9.19 -34.46 -41.46
N ALA A 27 -8.77 -33.23 -41.77
CA ALA A 27 -9.43 -32.42 -42.80
C ALA A 27 -9.35 -33.08 -44.19
N PHE A 28 -8.22 -33.69 -44.56
CA PHE A 28 -8.11 -34.44 -45.81
C PHE A 28 -9.00 -35.68 -45.81
N TYR A 29 -9.02 -36.43 -44.71
CA TYR A 29 -9.82 -37.64 -44.58
C TYR A 29 -11.33 -37.34 -44.69
N GLU A 30 -11.81 -36.31 -44.00
CA GLU A 30 -13.21 -35.86 -44.09
C GLU A 30 -13.59 -35.43 -45.52
N ASN A 31 -12.72 -34.69 -46.20
CA ASN A 31 -12.95 -34.29 -47.59
C ASN A 31 -13.00 -35.48 -48.54
N VAL A 32 -12.13 -36.47 -48.37
CA VAL A 32 -12.14 -37.71 -49.18
C VAL A 32 -13.45 -38.47 -48.95
N LEU A 33 -13.88 -38.63 -47.71
CA LEU A 33 -15.15 -39.26 -47.38
C LEU A 33 -16.33 -38.53 -48.02
N TYR A 34 -16.38 -37.21 -47.92
CA TYR A 34 -17.43 -36.40 -48.53
C TYR A 34 -17.49 -36.56 -50.05
N LEU A 35 -16.34 -36.49 -50.74
CA LEU A 35 -16.27 -36.67 -52.18
C LEU A 35 -16.70 -38.07 -52.63
N LEU A 36 -16.35 -39.10 -51.86
CA LEU A 36 -16.76 -40.47 -52.16
C LEU A 36 -18.24 -40.70 -51.92
N ASP A 37 -18.82 -40.08 -50.90
CA ASP A 37 -20.27 -40.14 -50.69
C ASP A 37 -21.03 -39.44 -51.83
N GLN A 38 -20.56 -38.27 -52.28
CA GLN A 38 -21.10 -37.60 -53.47
C GLN A 38 -20.97 -38.46 -54.73
N LEU A 39 -19.81 -39.09 -54.93
CA LEU A 39 -19.59 -40.00 -56.07
C LEU A 39 -20.54 -41.21 -56.01
N LYS A 40 -20.72 -41.79 -54.82
CA LYS A 40 -21.64 -42.91 -54.61
C LYS A 40 -23.08 -42.52 -54.89
N GLN A 41 -23.53 -41.35 -54.40
CA GLN A 41 -24.87 -40.83 -54.65
C GLN A 41 -25.09 -40.58 -56.15
N TYR A 42 -24.12 -39.97 -56.82
CA TYR A 42 -24.16 -39.72 -58.26
C TYR A 42 -24.25 -41.02 -59.07
N LEU A 43 -23.38 -41.99 -58.79
CA LEU A 43 -23.37 -43.28 -59.47
C LEU A 43 -24.66 -44.08 -59.23
N THR A 44 -25.19 -44.03 -58.01
CA THR A 44 -26.46 -44.70 -57.68
C THR A 44 -27.63 -44.06 -58.43
N ASN A 45 -27.66 -42.74 -58.57
CA ASN A 45 -28.75 -42.03 -59.25
C ASN A 45 -28.71 -42.19 -60.77
N GLU A 46 -27.53 -42.09 -61.39
CA GLU A 46 -27.37 -42.17 -62.85
C GLU A 46 -27.38 -43.60 -63.39
N PHE A 47 -26.83 -44.56 -62.63
CA PHE A 47 -26.64 -45.95 -63.09
C PHE A 47 -27.52 -46.97 -62.36
N ALA A 48 -28.58 -46.51 -61.66
CA ALA A 48 -29.53 -47.36 -60.93
C ALA A 48 -30.07 -48.55 -61.74
N ASN A 49 -30.22 -48.37 -63.05
CA ASN A 49 -30.83 -49.36 -63.96
C ASN A 49 -29.81 -50.34 -64.56
N VAL A 50 -28.51 -50.07 -64.42
CA VAL A 50 -27.43 -50.82 -65.10
C VAL A 50 -26.56 -51.56 -64.09
N ILE A 51 -26.38 -51.01 -62.88
CA ILE A 51 -25.47 -51.55 -61.88
C ILE A 51 -26.24 -51.73 -60.57
N GLU A 52 -26.10 -52.91 -59.96
CA GLU A 52 -26.66 -53.18 -58.65
C GLU A 52 -26.04 -52.23 -57.59
N PRO A 53 -26.84 -51.54 -56.77
CA PRO A 53 -26.35 -50.58 -55.76
C PRO A 53 -25.33 -51.18 -54.79
N PHE A 54 -25.46 -52.48 -54.48
CA PHE A 54 -24.50 -53.21 -53.64
C PHE A 54 -23.09 -53.22 -54.24
N ASN A 55 -22.97 -53.42 -55.55
CA ASN A 55 -21.67 -53.41 -56.23
C ASN A 55 -21.03 -52.03 -56.23
N ILE A 56 -21.83 -50.95 -56.34
CA ILE A 56 -21.34 -49.56 -56.24
C ILE A 56 -20.75 -49.31 -54.84
N ILE A 57 -21.42 -49.78 -53.78
CA ILE A 57 -20.94 -49.64 -52.40
C ILE A 57 -19.61 -50.37 -52.22
N VAL A 58 -19.55 -51.65 -52.60
CA VAL A 58 -18.33 -52.47 -52.42
C VAL A 58 -17.13 -51.90 -53.16
N GLN A 59 -17.33 -51.41 -54.39
CA GLN A 59 -16.25 -50.81 -55.18
C GLN A 59 -15.82 -49.45 -54.63
N THR A 60 -16.76 -48.62 -54.17
CA THR A 60 -16.44 -47.33 -53.54
C THR A 60 -15.69 -47.53 -52.23
N ASP A 61 -16.05 -48.52 -51.42
CA ASP A 61 -15.33 -48.87 -50.18
C ASP A 61 -13.95 -49.47 -50.45
N SER A 62 -13.78 -50.20 -51.56
CA SER A 62 -12.46 -50.65 -52.01
C SER A 62 -11.58 -49.48 -52.43
N LEU A 63 -12.15 -48.51 -53.13
CA LEU A 63 -11.46 -47.29 -53.56
C LEU A 63 -11.07 -46.42 -52.36
N LEU A 64 -11.97 -46.27 -51.38
CA LEU A 64 -11.68 -45.58 -50.11
C LEU A 64 -10.46 -46.21 -49.41
N ARG A 65 -10.44 -47.53 -49.27
CA ARG A 65 -9.32 -48.24 -48.60
C ARG A 65 -7.98 -48.00 -49.29
N GLU A 66 -7.96 -48.01 -50.62
CA GLU A 66 -6.73 -47.73 -51.37
C GLU A 66 -6.32 -46.25 -51.28
N LEU A 67 -7.28 -45.32 -51.30
CA LEU A 67 -7.01 -43.89 -51.11
C LEU A 67 -6.43 -43.60 -49.73
N VAL A 68 -7.04 -44.12 -48.66
CA VAL A 68 -6.55 -43.94 -47.29
C VAL A 68 -5.14 -44.50 -47.16
N ARG A 69 -4.88 -45.71 -47.67
CA ARG A 69 -3.54 -46.31 -47.64
C ARG A 69 -2.48 -45.46 -48.37
N ARG A 70 -2.85 -44.77 -49.44
CA ARG A 70 -1.96 -43.86 -50.15
C ARG A 70 -1.79 -42.53 -49.43
N LEU A 71 -2.86 -42.03 -48.82
CA LEU A 71 -2.86 -40.82 -48.02
C LEU A 71 -1.95 -40.99 -46.80
N ASP A 72 -2.07 -42.08 -46.05
CA ASP A 72 -1.21 -42.40 -44.90
C ASP A 72 0.27 -42.30 -45.28
N LYS A 73 0.67 -42.98 -46.36
CA LYS A 73 2.06 -42.95 -46.85
C LYS A 73 2.52 -41.56 -47.30
N ALA A 74 1.62 -40.74 -47.82
CA ALA A 74 1.93 -39.38 -48.24
C ALA A 74 2.08 -38.45 -47.03
N ILE A 75 1.21 -38.61 -46.04
CA ILE A 75 1.21 -37.85 -44.78
C ILE A 75 2.40 -38.23 -43.93
N ASP A 76 2.79 -39.51 -43.84
CA ASP A 76 4.02 -39.95 -43.17
C ASP A 76 5.25 -39.23 -43.75
N LYS A 77 5.34 -39.14 -45.08
CA LYS A 77 6.43 -38.43 -45.77
C LYS A 77 6.37 -36.92 -45.53
N LEU A 78 5.16 -36.36 -45.52
CA LEU A 78 4.94 -34.95 -45.22
C LEU A 78 5.34 -34.62 -43.78
N GLU A 79 4.97 -35.46 -42.81
CA GLU A 79 5.33 -35.33 -41.40
C GLU A 79 6.84 -35.30 -41.24
N VAL A 80 7.55 -36.27 -41.82
CA VAL A 80 9.03 -36.32 -41.76
C VAL A 80 9.65 -35.06 -42.37
N TYR A 81 9.11 -34.56 -43.48
CA TYR A 81 9.62 -33.36 -44.13
C TYR A 81 9.35 -32.09 -43.32
N LEU A 82 8.13 -31.92 -42.81
CA LEU A 82 7.72 -30.77 -42.01
C LEU A 82 8.48 -30.72 -40.69
N ASN A 83 8.57 -31.85 -39.98
CA ASN A 83 9.32 -31.98 -38.73
C ASN A 83 10.83 -31.79 -38.93
N GLY A 84 11.37 -32.11 -40.11
CA GLY A 84 12.79 -31.98 -40.41
C GLY A 84 13.22 -30.57 -40.85
N ASN A 85 12.37 -29.87 -41.60
CA ASN A 85 12.77 -28.66 -42.34
C ASN A 85 11.97 -27.40 -41.98
N VAL A 86 10.68 -27.54 -41.64
CA VAL A 86 9.78 -26.39 -41.45
C VAL A 86 9.64 -26.06 -39.98
N PHE A 87 9.29 -27.05 -39.17
CA PHE A 87 9.05 -26.85 -37.74
C PHE A 87 10.30 -26.96 -36.90
N LYS A 88 11.41 -27.47 -37.44
CA LYS A 88 12.65 -27.64 -36.69
C LYS A 88 13.35 -26.31 -36.48
N ILE A 89 13.54 -25.92 -35.22
CA ILE A 89 14.39 -24.78 -34.90
C ILE A 89 15.84 -25.26 -34.89
N PRO A 90 16.74 -24.66 -35.68
CA PRO A 90 18.14 -25.06 -35.66
C PRO A 90 18.78 -24.77 -34.29
N LYS A 91 19.64 -25.66 -33.80
CA LYS A 91 20.30 -25.54 -32.48
C LYS A 91 21.13 -24.27 -32.28
N TYR A 92 21.50 -23.59 -33.37
CA TYR A 92 22.27 -22.34 -33.33
C TYR A 92 21.37 -21.09 -33.27
N VAL A 93 20.05 -21.25 -33.45
CA VAL A 93 19.08 -20.17 -33.30
C VAL A 93 18.55 -20.22 -31.88
N VAL A 94 18.59 -19.07 -31.23
CA VAL A 94 18.06 -18.90 -29.89
C VAL A 94 16.89 -17.95 -29.98
N LEU A 95 15.79 -18.33 -29.33
CA LEU A 95 14.58 -17.55 -29.27
C LEU A 95 14.79 -16.27 -28.49
N GLN A 96 13.97 -15.25 -28.77
CA GLN A 96 14.13 -13.94 -28.15
C GLN A 96 13.91 -14.01 -26.63
N GLU A 97 13.03 -14.92 -26.20
CA GLU A 97 12.72 -15.23 -24.81
C GLU A 97 13.97 -15.69 -24.04
N ASP A 98 14.86 -16.44 -24.71
CA ASP A 98 16.07 -16.98 -24.07
C ASP A 98 17.30 -16.08 -24.25
N MET A 99 17.18 -14.95 -24.96
CA MET A 99 18.29 -14.01 -25.13
C MET A 99 18.84 -13.49 -23.80
N ILE A 100 18.00 -13.43 -22.77
CA ILE A 100 18.41 -13.07 -21.40
C ILE A 100 19.41 -14.08 -20.82
N HIS A 101 19.27 -15.37 -21.14
CA HIS A 101 20.16 -16.42 -20.65
C HIS A 101 21.53 -16.39 -21.33
N ILE A 102 21.62 -15.82 -22.54
CA ILE A 102 22.88 -15.63 -23.26
C ILE A 102 23.56 -14.33 -22.86
N THR A 103 22.79 -13.25 -22.82
CA THR A 103 23.35 -11.90 -22.61
C THR A 103 23.71 -11.65 -21.15
N ASN A 104 22.91 -12.21 -20.23
CA ASN A 104 23.10 -12.09 -18.80
C ASN A 104 23.14 -13.48 -18.18
N SER A 105 24.21 -14.23 -18.45
CA SER A 105 24.48 -15.47 -17.72
C SER A 105 24.81 -15.13 -16.27
N VAL A 106 23.78 -14.89 -15.46
CA VAL A 106 23.91 -14.65 -14.03
C VAL A 106 24.42 -15.95 -13.41
N THR A 107 25.60 -15.90 -12.81
CA THR A 107 26.15 -17.06 -12.08
C THR A 107 25.35 -17.26 -10.81
N GLU A 108 25.25 -18.48 -10.29
CA GLU A 108 24.65 -18.74 -8.97
C GLU A 108 25.27 -17.86 -7.86
N SER A 109 26.57 -17.54 -7.98
CA SER A 109 27.23 -16.61 -7.07
C SER A 109 26.71 -15.17 -7.17
N ASP A 110 26.33 -14.71 -8.35
CA ASP A 110 25.83 -13.35 -8.54
C ASP A 110 24.38 -13.23 -8.09
N GLN A 111 23.60 -14.31 -8.29
CA GLN A 111 22.26 -14.41 -7.75
C GLN A 111 22.27 -14.41 -6.22
N LYS A 112 23.19 -15.16 -5.59
CA LYS A 112 23.34 -15.14 -4.14
C LYS A 112 23.73 -13.77 -3.60
N LYS A 113 24.63 -13.04 -4.28
CA LYS A 113 24.98 -11.66 -3.88
C LYS A 113 23.78 -10.72 -3.96
N LEU A 114 22.96 -10.84 -5.00
CA LEU A 114 21.74 -10.06 -5.13
C LEU A 114 20.75 -10.37 -4.01
N ASP A 115 20.58 -11.64 -3.65
CA ASP A 115 19.71 -12.05 -2.54
C ASP A 115 20.23 -11.50 -1.20
N ASP A 116 21.54 -11.57 -0.95
CA ASP A 116 22.17 -11.00 0.23
C ASP A 116 21.98 -9.46 0.29
N GLU A 117 22.20 -8.75 -0.82
CA GLU A 117 21.99 -7.29 -0.92
C GLU A 117 20.52 -6.91 -0.69
N ILE A 118 19.58 -7.68 -1.25
CA ILE A 118 18.15 -7.48 -1.05
C ILE A 118 17.81 -7.61 0.45
N GLU A 119 18.37 -8.59 1.14
CA GLU A 119 18.09 -8.80 2.56
C GLU A 119 18.71 -7.71 3.43
N GLU A 120 19.93 -7.29 3.14
CA GLU A 120 20.57 -6.14 3.81
C GLU A 120 19.73 -4.86 3.64
N LEU A 121 19.25 -4.57 2.43
CA LEU A 121 18.42 -3.40 2.16
C LEU A 121 17.07 -3.46 2.90
N LYS A 122 16.44 -4.62 2.98
CA LYS A 122 15.20 -4.79 3.77
C LYS A 122 15.45 -4.48 5.24
N GLN A 123 16.56 -4.96 5.80
CA GLN A 123 16.92 -4.70 7.19
C GLN A 123 17.14 -3.20 7.41
N GLN A 124 17.89 -2.53 6.54
CA GLN A 124 18.12 -1.08 6.63
C GLN A 124 16.82 -0.28 6.56
N ILE A 125 15.87 -0.69 5.70
CA ILE A 125 14.55 -0.06 5.61
C ILE A 125 13.78 -0.19 6.92
N LEU A 126 13.80 -1.38 7.55
CA LEU A 126 13.15 -1.62 8.83
C LEU A 126 13.76 -0.76 9.94
N GLU A 127 15.08 -0.75 10.05
CA GLU A 127 15.81 0.06 11.03
C GLU A 127 15.49 1.55 10.86
N THR A 128 15.52 2.05 9.63
CA THR A 128 15.20 3.45 9.31
C THR A 128 13.75 3.78 9.67
N ARG A 129 12.80 2.88 9.41
CA ARG A 129 11.38 3.07 9.80
C ARG A 129 11.22 3.13 11.32
N LEU A 130 11.90 2.25 12.05
CA LEU A 130 11.88 2.24 13.52
C LEU A 130 12.48 3.52 14.09
N GLN A 131 13.64 3.94 13.59
CA GLN A 131 14.26 5.21 13.97
C GLN A 131 13.34 6.39 13.69
N SER A 132 12.74 6.47 12.50
CA SER A 132 11.79 7.54 12.16
C SER A 132 10.59 7.57 13.11
N SER A 133 10.04 6.42 13.46
CA SER A 133 8.94 6.31 14.43
C SER A 133 9.37 6.79 15.83
N PHE A 134 10.55 6.36 16.29
CA PHE A 134 11.11 6.78 17.57
C PHE A 134 11.35 8.30 17.62
N LEU A 135 11.95 8.87 16.59
CA LEU A 135 12.19 10.32 16.48
C LEU A 135 10.87 11.09 16.51
N LYS A 136 9.83 10.64 15.77
CA LYS A 136 8.50 11.25 15.81
C LYS A 136 7.90 11.22 17.21
N SER A 137 8.04 10.11 17.93
CA SER A 137 7.58 9.99 19.32
C SER A 137 8.32 10.98 20.24
N LYS A 138 9.65 11.10 20.10
CA LYS A 138 10.46 12.04 20.88
C LYS A 138 10.11 13.50 20.61
N ILE A 139 9.82 13.85 19.36
CA ILE A 139 9.35 15.20 19.00
C ILE A 139 8.00 15.49 19.67
N LEU A 140 7.07 14.53 19.70
CA LEU A 140 5.79 14.70 20.38
C LEU A 140 5.96 14.87 21.90
N GLU A 141 6.85 14.10 22.52
CA GLU A 141 7.20 14.23 23.94
C GLU A 141 7.77 15.62 24.24
N GLN A 142 8.75 16.09 23.45
CA GLN A 142 9.32 17.43 23.60
C GLN A 142 8.28 18.54 23.45
N LYS A 143 7.36 18.41 22.48
CA LYS A 143 6.26 19.38 22.31
C LYS A 143 5.35 19.44 23.54
N ARG A 144 5.07 18.31 24.19
CA ARG A 144 4.29 18.28 25.44
C ARG A 144 5.03 18.98 26.58
N VAL A 145 6.32 18.69 26.75
CA VAL A 145 7.15 19.32 27.78
C VAL A 145 7.24 20.83 27.55
N LEU A 146 7.45 21.26 26.31
CA LEU A 146 7.49 22.69 25.95
C LEU A 146 6.16 23.39 26.26
N LYS A 147 5.03 22.76 25.95
CA LYS A 147 3.70 23.29 26.30
C LYS A 147 3.54 23.46 27.81
N ALA A 148 3.88 22.44 28.59
CA ALA A 148 3.79 22.49 30.05
C ALA A 148 4.72 23.57 30.64
N LEU A 149 5.91 23.76 30.07
CA LEU A 149 6.85 24.79 30.50
C LEU A 149 6.34 26.20 30.18
N ASN A 150 5.70 26.39 29.04
CA ASN A 150 5.05 27.66 28.70
C ASN A 150 3.86 27.95 29.64
N GLU A 151 3.01 26.95 29.92
CA GLU A 151 1.90 27.10 30.88
C GLU A 151 2.42 27.47 32.29
N MET A 152 3.50 26.83 32.74
CA MET A 152 4.15 27.15 34.01
C MET A 152 4.73 28.57 34.00
N LYS A 153 5.35 29.00 32.89
CA LYS A 153 5.88 30.35 32.73
C LYS A 153 4.75 31.39 32.83
N GLU A 154 3.65 31.19 32.12
CA GLU A 154 2.48 32.09 32.16
C GLU A 154 1.91 32.19 33.57
N SER A 155 1.80 31.08 34.29
CA SER A 155 1.35 31.06 35.69
C SER A 155 2.30 31.82 36.64
N LEU A 156 3.61 31.73 36.41
CA LEU A 156 4.60 32.50 37.18
C LEU A 156 4.49 34.01 36.89
N GLU A 157 4.32 34.40 35.63
CA GLU A 157 4.12 35.80 35.24
C GLU A 157 2.85 36.37 35.88
N GLU A 158 1.76 35.59 35.93
CA GLU A 158 0.53 35.97 36.64
C GLU A 158 0.75 36.14 38.15
N MET A 159 1.47 35.21 38.80
CA MET A 159 1.81 35.32 40.23
C MET A 159 2.66 36.55 40.53
N ILE A 160 3.62 36.89 39.67
CA ILE A 160 4.44 38.10 39.80
C ILE A 160 3.56 39.35 39.71
N SER A 161 2.69 39.44 38.69
CA SER A 161 1.74 40.55 38.54
C SER A 161 0.83 40.70 39.78
N ASN A 162 0.33 39.58 40.31
CA ASN A 162 -0.50 39.58 41.52
C ASN A 162 0.31 40.04 42.76
N ALA A 163 1.56 39.63 42.89
CA ALA A 163 2.43 40.07 43.97
C ALA A 163 2.72 41.58 43.92
N GLU A 164 2.95 42.13 42.72
CA GLU A 164 3.12 43.58 42.52
C GLU A 164 1.88 44.37 42.92
N GLN A 165 0.68 43.89 42.55
CA GLN A 165 -0.58 44.50 42.98
C GLN A 165 -0.76 44.46 44.52
N ILE A 166 -0.41 43.34 45.16
CA ILE A 166 -0.44 43.22 46.62
C ILE A 166 0.52 44.20 47.27
N MET A 167 1.75 44.35 46.75
CA MET A 167 2.70 45.35 47.26
C MET A 167 2.13 46.77 47.19
N HIS A 168 1.55 47.17 46.06
CA HIS A 168 0.92 48.49 45.91
C HIS A 168 -0.25 48.69 46.88
N SER A 169 -1.08 47.67 47.08
CA SER A 169 -2.18 47.75 48.05
C SER A 169 -1.68 47.89 49.49
N LYS A 170 -0.59 47.21 49.85
CA LYS A 170 0.07 47.32 51.16
C LYS A 170 0.65 48.71 51.38
N GLU A 171 1.30 49.28 50.37
CA GLU A 171 1.81 50.67 50.40
C GLU A 171 0.66 51.66 50.59
N MET A 172 -0.45 51.48 49.87
CA MET A 172 -1.65 52.30 50.03
C MET A 172 -2.28 52.18 51.42
N CYS A 173 -2.42 50.97 51.97
CA CYS A 173 -2.91 50.76 53.33
C CYS A 173 -2.01 51.42 54.37
N ASN A 174 -0.68 51.32 54.22
CA ASN A 174 0.27 51.98 55.11
C ASN A 174 0.15 53.50 55.04
N LEU A 175 -0.04 54.07 53.84
CA LEU A 175 -0.26 55.51 53.65
C LEU A 175 -1.57 55.99 54.28
N THR A 176 -2.65 55.21 54.16
CA THR A 176 -3.92 55.51 54.84
C THR A 176 -3.77 55.43 56.35
N LEU A 177 -3.04 54.43 56.85
CA LEU A 177 -2.77 54.26 58.28
C LEU A 177 -2.01 55.45 58.85
N THR A 178 -0.94 55.92 58.19
CA THR A 178 -0.19 57.11 58.63
C THR A 178 -1.08 58.36 58.66
N LYS A 179 -1.89 58.58 57.61
CA LYS A 179 -2.86 59.69 57.60
C LYS A 179 -3.90 59.58 58.72
N CYS A 180 -4.39 58.38 59.02
CA CYS A 180 -5.31 58.15 60.12
C CYS A 180 -4.64 58.44 61.47
N THR A 181 -3.38 58.02 61.67
CA THR A 181 -2.64 58.33 62.89
C THR A 181 -2.41 59.83 63.04
N GLU A 182 -2.06 60.54 61.98
CA GLU A 182 -1.92 62.01 61.96
C GLU A 182 -3.23 62.71 62.30
N LEU A 183 -4.35 62.27 61.72
CA LEU A 183 -5.68 62.79 62.05
C LEU A 183 -6.06 62.52 63.51
N CYS A 184 -5.75 61.34 64.05
CA CYS A 184 -5.97 61.03 65.46
C CYS A 184 -5.11 61.93 66.37
N GLU A 185 -3.88 62.24 66.01
CA GLU A 185 -3.04 63.20 66.75
C GLU A 185 -3.57 64.63 66.67
N LEU A 186 -4.03 65.06 65.49
CA LEU A 186 -4.68 66.37 65.31
C LEU A 186 -5.96 66.48 66.14
N MET A 187 -6.80 65.44 66.17
CA MET A 187 -7.99 65.40 67.02
C MET A 187 -7.67 65.40 68.52
N LYS A 188 -6.60 64.71 68.93
CA LYS A 188 -6.11 64.80 70.31
C LYS A 188 -5.64 66.22 70.65
N SER A 189 -4.99 66.91 69.71
CA SER A 189 -4.52 68.29 69.91
C SER A 189 -5.63 69.33 69.92
N SER A 190 -6.75 69.09 69.20
CA SER A 190 -7.91 69.98 69.17
C SER A 190 -8.88 69.77 70.34
N PHE A 191 -8.94 68.57 70.92
CA PHE A 191 -9.70 68.31 72.16
C PHE A 191 -9.05 68.91 73.42
N ILE A 192 -7.77 69.31 73.39
CA ILE A 192 -7.07 69.97 74.51
C ILE A 192 -7.38 71.49 74.59
N LYS A 193 -8.14 72.06 73.63
CA LYS A 193 -8.52 73.49 73.64
C LYS A 193 -10.03 73.72 73.82
N ILE A 194 -10.63 73.12 74.84
CA ILE A 194 -11.88 73.65 75.43
C ILE A 194 -11.50 74.30 76.77
N PRO A 195 -11.47 75.64 76.88
CA PRO A 195 -11.24 76.31 78.15
C PRO A 195 -12.50 76.20 79.02
N VAL A 196 -12.35 75.57 80.18
CA VAL A 196 -13.30 75.63 81.30
C VAL A 196 -13.20 77.04 81.92
N PRO A 197 -14.30 77.81 82.05
CA PRO A 197 -14.29 79.10 82.74
C PRO A 197 -14.36 78.91 84.26
N GLU A 198 -13.38 79.46 84.99
CA GLU A 198 -13.35 79.53 86.46
C GLU A 198 -14.44 80.47 87.01
N ALA A 199 -15.36 79.93 87.80
CA ALA A 199 -16.28 80.69 88.64
C ALA A 199 -15.69 80.86 90.05
N LYS A 200 -15.41 82.10 90.44
CA LYS A 200 -15.03 82.46 91.82
C LYS A 200 -16.23 82.34 92.76
N GLN A 201 -16.05 81.53 93.80
CA GLN A 201 -16.89 81.47 95.00
C GLN A 201 -16.69 82.70 95.88
N GLY A 202 -17.77 83.15 96.50
CA GLY A 202 -17.75 83.96 97.71
C GLY A 202 -19.08 83.84 98.44
N SER A 203 -19.06 83.28 99.65
CA SER A 203 -19.66 83.89 100.85
C SER A 203 -19.80 82.89 102.00
N ASN A 204 -19.83 83.47 103.20
CA ASN A 204 -19.63 82.88 104.51
C ASN A 204 -20.68 81.88 105.02
N SER A 205 -20.14 81.00 105.87
CA SER A 205 -20.60 80.54 107.18
C SER A 205 -21.88 79.71 107.40
N SER A 206 -21.65 78.77 108.33
CA SER A 206 -22.52 78.30 109.41
C SER A 206 -23.54 77.18 109.13
N MET A 207 -23.27 76.10 109.87
CA MET A 207 -24.19 75.43 110.81
C MET A 207 -25.34 74.56 110.27
N SER A 208 -25.30 73.31 110.76
CA SER A 208 -26.43 72.61 111.39
C SER A 208 -27.27 71.62 110.56
N ARG A 209 -27.22 70.38 111.08
CA ARG A 209 -28.35 69.52 111.50
C ARG A 209 -29.00 68.56 110.48
N LEU A 210 -29.09 67.31 110.98
CA LEU A 210 -30.22 66.37 110.95
C LEU A 210 -30.62 65.88 109.55
N THR A 211 -30.81 64.59 109.26
CA THR A 211 -31.15 63.40 110.06
C THR A 211 -30.86 62.19 109.19
#